data_AF-A0A838EUJ8-F1
#
_entry.id   AF-A0A838EUJ8-F1
#
_cell.length_a   1.000
_cell.length_b   1.000
_cell.length_c   1.000
_cell.angle_alpha   90.00
_cell.angle_beta   90.00
_cell.angle_gamma   90.00
#
_symmetry.space_group_name_H-M   'P 1'
#
loop_
_entity.id
_entity.type
_entity.pdbx_description
1 polymer ?
#
loop_
_entity_poly.entity_id
_entity_poly.type
_entity_poly.pdbx_seq_one_letter_code
_entity_poly.pdbx_strand_id
1 'polypeptide(L)'
;MSYEPIENYGIIGDCHGCALISSKGNIDWLTFERFDSDPLLWSILDDTQGSSIGLDFPPDFFWKRSYRKDTNILETTASNHETQIKITDYMPVGRKFKSTTHDYTKLKALHALVRKIQVVGKSVRVKITKRFNSWPDSQSTLVFLEGKERLSFREESSFDLFLVEGSCHYLVISQDNIPQLSIKQLQDLEKITNSFWSEWISYSQYTGNLKGIIDRSALTLKMLIHAPTGAIMAAPTTSLPENFGGQRNWDYRYSWIRDSVFTLYALGYLGYSG
;
A
#
# COMPACT_ATOMS: atom_id res chain seq x y z
N MET A 1 -2.12 -20.97 10.71
CA MET A 1 -0.66 -20.80 10.89
C MET A 1 -0.50 -19.68 11.92
N SER A 2 0.71 -19.24 12.29
CA SER A 2 0.83 -18.07 13.17
C SER A 2 0.64 -16.79 12.34
N TYR A 3 -0.21 -15.88 12.80
CA TYR A 3 -0.33 -14.52 12.25
C TYR A 3 1.06 -13.85 12.16
N GLU A 4 1.30 -13.14 11.07
CA GLU A 4 2.48 -12.28 10.94
C GLU A 4 2.33 -11.09 11.91
N PRO A 5 3.33 -10.79 12.75
CA PRO A 5 3.29 -9.63 13.64
C PRO A 5 3.05 -8.33 12.87
N ILE A 6 2.27 -7.40 13.45
CA ILE A 6 1.92 -6.13 12.78
C ILE A 6 3.15 -5.31 12.37
N GLU A 7 4.23 -5.37 13.16
CA GLU A 7 5.53 -4.74 12.89
C GLU A 7 6.21 -5.24 11.60
N ASN A 8 5.84 -6.43 11.13
CA ASN A 8 6.32 -7.00 9.88
C ASN A 8 5.51 -6.51 8.67
N TYR A 9 4.55 -5.60 8.84
CA TYR A 9 3.82 -4.97 7.74
C TYR A 9 4.33 -3.57 7.40
N GLY A 10 4.39 -3.28 6.11
CA GLY A 10 4.56 -1.93 5.56
C GLY A 10 3.20 -1.40 5.12
N ILE A 11 2.89 -0.17 5.49
CA ILE A 11 1.69 0.54 5.04
C ILE A 11 1.97 1.43 3.82
N ILE A 12 1.05 1.41 2.86
CA ILE A 12 0.95 2.40 1.77
C ILE A 12 -0.49 2.92 1.68
N GLY A 13 -0.70 4.07 1.04
CA GLY A 13 -2.02 4.68 0.92
C GLY A 13 -2.02 5.89 -0.01
N ASP A 14 -3.21 6.34 -0.40
CA ASP A 14 -3.46 7.48 -1.29
C ASP A 14 -4.31 8.59 -0.63
N CYS A 15 -4.36 8.58 0.72
CA CYS A 15 -5.26 9.40 1.55
C CYS A 15 -6.75 9.14 1.34
N HIS A 16 -7.14 8.06 0.65
CA HIS A 16 -8.52 7.59 0.53
C HIS A 16 -8.65 6.17 1.09
N GLY A 17 -7.71 5.30 0.73
CA GLY A 17 -7.56 3.97 1.27
C GLY A 17 -6.11 3.64 1.63
N CYS A 18 -5.89 2.40 2.05
CA CYS A 18 -4.56 1.92 2.41
C CYS A 18 -4.40 0.41 2.20
N ALA A 19 -3.15 -0.03 2.18
CA ALA A 19 -2.80 -1.43 2.13
C ALA A 19 -1.74 -1.76 3.19
N LEU A 20 -1.82 -2.96 3.77
CA LEU A 20 -0.74 -3.54 4.58
C LEU A 20 -0.11 -4.69 3.83
N ILE A 21 1.20 -4.58 3.66
CA ILE A 21 2.01 -5.50 2.87
C ILE A 21 3.02 -6.16 3.79
N SER A 22 3.01 -7.49 3.86
CA SER A 22 3.91 -8.26 4.74
C SER A 22 5.38 -8.11 4.33
N SER A 23 6.28 -8.58 5.18
CA SER A 23 7.74 -8.55 4.94
C SER A 23 8.14 -9.33 3.68
N LYS A 24 7.30 -10.27 3.26
CA LYS A 24 7.44 -11.12 2.07
C LYS A 24 6.61 -10.63 0.88
N GLY A 25 6.02 -9.44 0.97
CA GLY A 25 5.25 -8.85 -0.11
C GLY A 25 3.83 -9.38 -0.25
N ASN A 26 3.27 -10.13 0.70
CA ASN A 26 1.85 -10.49 0.66
C ASN A 26 1.01 -9.25 0.98
N ILE A 27 -0.10 -9.05 0.27
CA ILE A 27 -1.04 -7.96 0.54
C ILE A 27 -2.18 -8.58 1.34
N ASP A 28 -2.22 -8.26 2.64
CA ASP A 28 -3.08 -8.94 3.60
C ASP A 28 -4.22 -8.05 4.12
N TRP A 29 -4.08 -6.74 3.92
CA TRP A 29 -5.10 -5.72 4.16
C TRP A 29 -5.16 -4.76 2.97
N LEU A 30 -6.35 -4.42 2.49
CA LEU A 30 -6.53 -3.44 1.42
C LEU A 30 -7.94 -2.82 1.45
N THR A 31 -8.01 -1.51 1.61
CA THR A 31 -9.23 -0.71 1.49
C THR A 31 -9.08 0.35 0.38
N PHE A 32 -10.17 0.67 -0.30
CA PHE A 32 -10.20 1.71 -1.35
C PHE A 32 -11.25 2.76 -1.02
N GLU A 33 -11.05 3.98 -1.54
CA GLU A 33 -11.95 5.15 -1.47
C GLU A 33 -12.22 5.72 -0.07
N ARG A 34 -12.41 4.86 0.93
CA ARG A 34 -12.60 5.21 2.33
C ARG A 34 -11.88 4.22 3.24
N PHE A 35 -11.33 4.69 4.35
CA PHE A 35 -10.68 3.81 5.33
C PHE A 35 -11.66 2.86 6.02
N ASP A 36 -12.90 3.32 6.26
CA ASP A 36 -13.97 2.55 6.89
C ASP A 36 -14.76 1.68 5.90
N SER A 37 -14.38 1.66 4.61
CA SER A 37 -14.99 0.76 3.64
C SER A 37 -14.78 -0.69 4.03
N ASP A 38 -15.60 -1.55 3.47
CA ASP A 38 -15.33 -2.97 3.51
C ASP A 38 -13.97 -3.28 2.85
N PRO A 39 -13.08 -4.03 3.54
CA PRO A 39 -11.76 -4.33 3.01
C PRO A 39 -11.84 -5.38 1.89
N LEU A 40 -11.17 -5.11 0.77
CA LEU A 40 -10.99 -6.08 -0.31
C LEU A 40 -10.15 -7.28 0.17
N LEU A 41 -9.06 -6.99 0.88
CA LEU A 41 -8.18 -7.99 1.48
C LEU A 41 -8.21 -7.80 2.99
N TRP A 42 -8.39 -8.88 3.74
CA TRP A 42 -8.60 -8.81 5.19
C TRP A 42 -8.03 -9.99 5.96
N SER A 43 -7.14 -10.77 5.35
CA SER A 43 -6.46 -11.90 5.99
C SER A 43 -5.70 -11.58 7.28
N ILE A 44 -5.45 -10.31 7.57
CA ILE A 44 -4.90 -9.90 8.88
C ILE A 44 -5.87 -10.16 10.04
N LEU A 45 -7.18 -10.22 9.79
CA LEU A 45 -8.20 -10.50 10.79
C LEU A 45 -8.46 -12.00 10.96
N ASP A 46 -8.35 -12.77 9.87
CA ASP A 46 -8.51 -14.21 9.85
C ASP A 46 -7.58 -14.81 8.77
N ASP A 47 -6.53 -15.51 9.20
CA ASP A 47 -5.54 -16.10 8.29
C ASP A 47 -6.10 -17.29 7.49
N THR A 48 -7.25 -17.84 7.88
CA THR A 48 -7.92 -18.97 7.23
C THR A 48 -9.01 -18.52 6.27
N GLN A 49 -9.85 -17.55 6.67
CA GLN A 49 -11.00 -17.10 5.88
C GLN A 49 -10.74 -15.81 5.11
N GLY A 50 -9.79 -14.98 5.55
CA GLY A 50 -9.63 -13.65 4.98
C GLY A 50 -8.95 -13.66 3.62
N SER A 51 -9.43 -12.81 2.71
CA SER A 51 -8.84 -12.65 1.38
C SER A 51 -7.44 -12.02 1.45
N SER A 52 -6.56 -12.46 0.54
CA SER A 52 -5.17 -11.99 0.42
C SER A 52 -4.61 -12.19 -0.99
N ILE A 53 -3.51 -11.50 -1.29
CA ILE A 53 -2.74 -11.69 -2.51
C ILE A 53 -1.29 -11.96 -2.11
N GLY A 54 -0.84 -13.19 -2.32
CA GLY A 54 0.50 -13.64 -2.01
C GLY A 54 1.41 -13.74 -3.24
N LEU A 55 2.71 -13.66 -2.98
CA LEU A 55 3.74 -14.05 -3.93
C LEU A 55 4.56 -15.19 -3.33
N ASP A 56 4.43 -16.37 -3.91
CA ASP A 56 5.12 -17.57 -3.46
C ASP A 56 6.42 -17.73 -4.27
N PHE A 57 7.53 -17.41 -3.62
CA PHE A 57 8.88 -17.56 -4.15
C PHE A 57 9.50 -18.90 -3.73
N PRO A 58 10.53 -19.38 -4.45
CA PRO A 58 11.36 -20.47 -3.98
C PRO A 58 11.93 -20.21 -2.57
N PRO A 59 12.14 -21.26 -1.75
CA PRO A 59 12.46 -21.12 -0.33
C PRO A 59 13.85 -20.53 -0.04
N ASP A 60 14.74 -20.46 -1.02
CA ASP A 60 16.11 -19.94 -0.92
C ASP A 60 16.19 -18.41 -1.06
N PHE A 61 15.05 -17.72 -1.24
CA PHE A 61 15.00 -16.27 -1.34
C PHE A 61 15.04 -15.58 0.03
N PHE A 62 15.91 -14.59 0.15
CA PHE A 62 16.01 -13.67 1.28
C PHE A 62 15.27 -12.38 0.99
N TRP A 63 14.65 -11.81 2.03
CA TRP A 63 13.78 -10.65 1.92
C TRP A 63 14.37 -9.44 2.62
N LYS A 64 14.33 -8.29 1.95
CA LYS A 64 14.62 -6.97 2.52
C LYS A 64 13.53 -6.01 2.10
N ARG A 65 13.19 -5.06 2.98
CA ARG A 65 12.15 -4.08 2.71
C ARG A 65 12.56 -2.71 3.21
N SER A 66 12.22 -1.69 2.44
CA SER A 66 12.39 -0.29 2.80
C SER A 66 11.35 0.57 2.09
N TYR A 67 11.01 1.71 2.68
CA TYR A 67 10.34 2.74 1.91
C TYR A 67 11.34 3.41 0.98
N ARG A 68 10.91 3.71 -0.25
CA ARG A 68 11.64 4.67 -1.08
C ARG A 68 11.72 5.98 -0.32
N LYS A 69 12.93 6.53 -0.26
CA LYS A 69 13.27 7.73 0.52
C LYS A 69 12.21 8.81 0.34
N ASP A 70 11.75 9.38 1.46
CA ASP A 70 10.82 10.51 1.53
C ASP A 70 9.45 10.25 0.85
N THR A 71 9.01 8.98 0.77
CA THR A 71 7.71 8.62 0.18
C THR A 71 6.94 7.56 0.94
N ASN A 72 5.64 7.38 0.64
CA ASN A 72 4.86 6.18 1.02
C ASN A 72 4.89 5.10 -0.09
N ILE A 73 6.00 4.97 -0.84
CA ILE A 73 6.22 3.89 -1.81
C ILE A 73 7.07 2.82 -1.13
N LEU A 74 6.59 1.58 -1.13
CA LEU A 74 7.25 0.46 -0.48
C LEU A 74 8.08 -0.32 -1.49
N GLU A 75 9.35 -0.57 -1.18
CA GLU A 75 10.26 -1.35 -2.01
C GLU A 75 10.70 -2.60 -1.24
N THR A 76 10.28 -3.76 -1.75
CA THR A 76 10.63 -5.09 -1.21
C THR A 76 11.55 -5.77 -2.21
N THR A 77 12.68 -6.29 -1.73
CA THR A 77 13.64 -7.04 -2.54
C THR A 77 13.67 -8.49 -2.06
N ALA A 78 13.37 -9.41 -2.98
CA ALA A 78 13.57 -10.85 -2.78
C ALA A 78 14.80 -11.26 -3.58
N SER A 79 15.79 -11.91 -2.97
CA SER A 79 17.01 -12.30 -3.68
C SER A 79 17.60 -13.61 -3.18
N ASN A 80 18.20 -14.38 -4.10
CA ASN A 80 19.08 -15.51 -3.80
C ASN A 80 20.46 -15.26 -4.45
N HIS A 81 21.27 -16.30 -4.62
CA HIS A 81 22.61 -16.19 -5.24
C HIS A 81 22.60 -15.90 -6.75
N GLU A 82 21.47 -16.10 -7.43
CA GLU A 82 21.38 -16.05 -8.90
C GLU A 82 20.47 -14.94 -9.42
N THR A 83 19.51 -14.51 -8.61
CA THR A 83 18.40 -13.64 -9.01
C THR A 83 18.07 -12.66 -7.89
N GLN A 84 17.78 -11.42 -8.29
CA GLN A 84 17.21 -10.39 -7.45
C GLN A 84 15.92 -9.88 -8.10
N ILE A 85 14.84 -9.86 -7.32
CA ILE A 85 13.54 -9.34 -7.71
C ILE A 85 13.19 -8.14 -6.85
N LYS A 86 12.99 -7.00 -7.49
CA LYS A 86 12.54 -5.77 -6.84
C LYS A 86 11.03 -5.61 -7.06
N ILE A 87 10.29 -5.57 -5.96
CA ILE A 87 8.85 -5.34 -5.91
C ILE A 87 8.65 -3.91 -5.39
N THR A 88 7.94 -3.08 -6.14
CA THR A 88 7.59 -1.71 -5.76
C THR A 88 6.08 -1.58 -5.67
N ASP A 89 5.59 -1.30 -4.47
CA ASP A 89 4.16 -1.17 -4.16
C ASP A 89 3.80 0.27 -3.83
N TYR A 90 2.76 0.80 -4.47
CA TYR A 90 2.24 2.14 -4.19
C TYR A 90 0.77 2.26 -4.57
N MET A 91 0.07 3.17 -3.90
CA MET A 91 -1.27 3.61 -4.32
C MET A 91 -1.12 4.96 -5.04
N PRO A 92 -1.50 5.08 -6.32
CA PRO A 92 -1.25 6.30 -7.09
C PRO A 92 -2.00 7.51 -6.52
N VAL A 93 -1.25 8.57 -6.22
CA VAL A 93 -1.80 9.82 -5.69
C VAL A 93 -1.05 11.03 -6.27
N GLY A 94 -1.79 12.10 -6.54
CA GLY A 94 -1.24 13.39 -6.91
C GLY A 94 -2.20 14.52 -6.58
N ARG A 95 -1.79 15.76 -6.85
CA ARG A 95 -2.68 16.92 -6.77
C ARG A 95 -3.70 16.89 -7.92
N LYS A 96 -4.91 17.42 -7.70
CA LYS A 96 -5.87 17.64 -8.80
C LYS A 96 -5.30 18.64 -9.81
N PHE A 97 -5.76 18.55 -11.07
CA PHE A 97 -5.38 19.50 -12.10
C PHE A 97 -5.82 20.93 -11.70
N LYS A 98 -4.96 21.92 -11.91
CA LYS A 98 -5.13 23.33 -11.47
C LYS A 98 -5.18 23.55 -9.94
N SER A 99 -4.76 22.57 -9.13
CA SER A 99 -4.45 22.83 -7.73
C SER A 99 -3.30 23.83 -7.59
N THR A 100 -3.32 24.63 -6.51
CA THR A 100 -2.20 25.52 -6.19
C THR A 100 -0.99 24.70 -5.74
N THR A 101 0.21 25.31 -5.75
CA THR A 101 1.46 24.65 -5.35
C THR A 101 1.40 24.02 -3.95
N HIS A 102 0.58 24.56 -3.05
CA HIS A 102 0.48 24.09 -1.67
C HIS A 102 -0.81 23.31 -1.37
N ASP A 103 -1.60 22.97 -2.39
CA ASP A 103 -2.85 22.23 -2.18
C ASP A 103 -2.60 20.71 -2.10
N TYR A 104 -2.42 20.24 -0.86
CA TYR A 104 -2.29 18.84 -0.48
C TYR A 104 -3.58 18.24 0.10
N THR A 105 -4.72 18.90 -0.18
CA THR A 105 -6.04 18.53 0.30
C THR A 105 -6.93 18.01 -0.84
N LYS A 106 -6.86 18.63 -2.03
CA LYS A 106 -7.60 18.20 -3.21
C LYS A 106 -6.76 17.24 -4.03
N LEU A 107 -6.85 15.97 -3.68
CA LEU A 107 -6.05 14.92 -4.30
C LEU A 107 -6.80 14.24 -5.44
N LYS A 108 -6.03 13.76 -6.42
CA LYS A 108 -6.45 12.83 -7.46
C LYS A 108 -5.82 11.48 -7.13
N ALA A 109 -6.67 10.53 -6.77
CA ALA A 109 -6.29 9.14 -6.56
C ALA A 109 -6.83 8.28 -7.70
N LEU A 110 -6.13 7.18 -8.00
CA LEU A 110 -6.64 6.15 -8.93
C LEU A 110 -7.57 5.15 -8.22
N HIS A 111 -7.53 5.09 -6.87
CA HIS A 111 -8.20 4.07 -6.05
C HIS A 111 -7.76 2.66 -6.44
N ALA A 112 -6.45 2.50 -6.65
CA ALA A 112 -5.82 1.25 -7.02
C ALA A 112 -4.48 1.08 -6.30
N LEU A 113 -4.05 -0.15 -6.10
CA LEU A 113 -2.69 -0.50 -5.71
C LEU A 113 -1.94 -0.95 -6.97
N VAL A 114 -0.80 -0.34 -7.24
CA VAL A 114 0.10 -0.74 -8.32
C VAL A 114 1.32 -1.43 -7.73
N ARG A 115 1.54 -2.68 -8.15
CA ARG A 115 2.71 -3.47 -7.84
C ARG A 115 3.55 -3.63 -9.10
N LYS A 116 4.78 -3.15 -9.06
CA LYS A 116 5.77 -3.29 -10.13
C LYS A 116 6.81 -4.32 -9.73
N ILE A 117 7.07 -5.32 -10.57
CA ILE A 117 8.01 -6.41 -10.32
C ILE A 117 9.12 -6.34 -11.37
N GLN A 118 10.36 -6.15 -10.93
CA GLN A 118 11.54 -6.04 -11.79
C GLN A 118 12.54 -7.15 -11.48
N VAL A 119 13.10 -7.77 -12.51
CA VAL A 119 13.98 -8.94 -12.41
C VAL A 119 15.40 -8.56 -12.82
N VAL A 120 16.38 -8.91 -11.98
CA VAL A 120 17.81 -8.77 -12.26
C VAL A 120 18.48 -10.12 -12.00
N GLY A 121 19.21 -10.65 -12.98
CA GLY A 121 19.77 -12.00 -12.92
C GLY A 121 18.83 -13.06 -13.52
N LYS A 122 19.01 -14.33 -13.14
CA LYS A 122 18.37 -15.44 -13.85
C LYS A 122 16.84 -15.43 -13.74
N SER A 123 16.19 -15.96 -14.78
CA SER A 123 14.75 -16.17 -14.79
C SER A 123 14.29 -17.11 -13.67
N VAL A 124 13.14 -16.81 -13.06
CA VAL A 124 12.56 -17.61 -11.97
C VAL A 124 11.05 -17.70 -12.11
N ARG A 125 10.49 -18.81 -11.64
CA ARG A 125 9.03 -18.98 -11.54
C ARG A 125 8.57 -18.55 -10.16
N VAL A 126 7.61 -17.62 -10.14
CA VAL A 126 6.92 -17.18 -8.92
C VAL A 126 5.46 -17.50 -9.07
N LYS A 127 4.82 -18.01 -8.03
CA LYS A 127 3.38 -18.23 -8.05
C LYS A 127 2.67 -17.04 -7.41
N ILE A 128 1.66 -16.52 -8.10
CA ILE A 128 0.74 -15.55 -7.51
C ILE A 128 -0.43 -16.34 -6.96
N THR A 129 -0.68 -16.20 -5.66
CA THR A 129 -1.80 -16.86 -4.99
C THR A 129 -2.81 -15.81 -4.58
N LYS A 130 -4.03 -15.93 -5.07
CA LYS A 130 -5.17 -15.11 -4.66
C LYS A 130 -6.08 -15.97 -3.81
N ARG A 131 -6.21 -15.60 -2.54
CA ARG A 131 -7.27 -16.12 -1.69
C ARG A 131 -8.41 -15.12 -1.68
N PHE A 132 -9.61 -15.57 -2.00
CA PHE A 132 -10.76 -14.69 -2.13
C PHE A 132 -11.94 -15.27 -1.37
N ASN A 133 -12.53 -14.43 -0.53
CA ASN A 133 -13.74 -14.77 0.20
C ASN A 133 -14.78 -13.68 -0.08
N SER A 134 -16.04 -14.08 -0.14
CA SER A 134 -17.17 -13.24 -0.54
C SER A 134 -17.55 -12.18 0.49
N TRP A 135 -16.90 -12.14 1.66
CA TRP A 135 -17.18 -11.13 2.67
C TRP A 135 -16.40 -9.82 2.41
N PRO A 136 -17.09 -8.66 2.41
CA PRO A 136 -18.54 -8.44 2.32
C PRO A 136 -18.90 -7.92 0.90
N ASP A 137 -19.40 -8.82 0.06
CA ASP A 137 -19.98 -8.55 -1.26
C ASP A 137 -19.13 -7.74 -2.25
N SER A 138 -17.80 -7.85 -2.15
CA SER A 138 -16.95 -7.11 -3.09
C SER A 138 -16.95 -7.81 -4.47
N GLN A 139 -17.61 -7.22 -5.48
CA GLN A 139 -17.45 -7.56 -6.90
C GLN A 139 -16.05 -7.16 -7.44
N SER A 140 -15.04 -7.24 -6.58
CA SER A 140 -13.75 -6.65 -6.79
C SER A 140 -13.03 -7.38 -7.91
N THR A 141 -12.80 -6.64 -8.97
CA THR A 141 -12.10 -7.15 -10.12
C THR A 141 -10.62 -6.81 -9.99
N LEU A 142 -9.81 -7.77 -9.53
CA LEU A 142 -8.36 -7.66 -9.65
C LEU A 142 -7.99 -7.58 -11.13
N VAL A 143 -7.12 -6.65 -11.52
CA VAL A 143 -6.69 -6.47 -12.92
C VAL A 143 -5.19 -6.74 -13.05
N PHE A 144 -4.87 -7.89 -13.63
CA PHE A 144 -3.51 -8.15 -14.08
C PHE A 144 -3.22 -7.33 -15.33
N LEU A 145 -2.02 -6.73 -15.45
CA LEU A 145 -1.53 -6.09 -16.68
C LEU A 145 -0.11 -6.59 -16.98
N GLU A 146 0.01 -7.84 -17.38
CA GLU A 146 1.24 -8.32 -18.03
C GLU A 146 1.10 -8.13 -19.54
N GLY A 147 1.88 -7.19 -20.08
CA GLY A 147 1.77 -6.80 -21.48
C GLY A 147 0.47 -6.05 -21.79
N LYS A 148 -0.53 -6.77 -22.34
CA LYS A 148 -1.84 -6.21 -22.77
C LYS A 148 -3.05 -6.98 -22.22
N GLU A 149 -2.83 -8.06 -21.49
CA GLU A 149 -3.91 -8.91 -21.01
C GLU A 149 -4.51 -8.34 -19.72
N ARG A 150 -5.83 -8.43 -19.60
CA ARG A 150 -6.60 -8.07 -18.42
C ARG A 150 -7.22 -9.33 -17.87
N LEU A 151 -6.73 -9.80 -16.74
CA LEU A 151 -7.33 -10.93 -16.03
C LEU A 151 -8.19 -10.37 -14.91
N SER A 152 -9.49 -10.65 -14.94
CA SER A 152 -10.44 -10.34 -13.86
C SER A 152 -10.64 -11.57 -12.97
N PHE A 153 -10.43 -11.45 -11.67
CA PHE A 153 -10.56 -12.59 -10.76
C PHE A 153 -11.67 -12.38 -9.74
N ARG A 154 -12.62 -13.32 -9.66
CA ARG A 154 -13.74 -13.30 -8.69
C ARG A 154 -13.74 -14.47 -7.70
N GLU A 155 -12.82 -15.41 -7.85
CA GLU A 155 -12.68 -16.61 -7.03
C GLU A 155 -11.22 -16.80 -6.58
N GLU A 156 -10.97 -17.82 -5.77
CA GLU A 156 -9.63 -18.26 -5.44
C GLU A 156 -8.91 -18.75 -6.70
N SER A 157 -7.67 -18.34 -6.88
CA SER A 157 -6.88 -18.76 -8.01
C SER A 157 -5.40 -18.72 -7.68
N SER A 158 -4.64 -19.55 -8.38
CA SER A 158 -3.18 -19.42 -8.40
C SER A 158 -2.69 -19.57 -9.82
N PHE A 159 -1.65 -18.84 -10.17
CA PHE A 159 -1.02 -18.94 -11.48
C PHE A 159 0.48 -18.70 -11.37
N ASP A 160 1.21 -19.35 -12.27
CA ASP A 160 2.65 -19.20 -12.38
C ASP A 160 2.96 -17.96 -13.21
N LEU A 161 3.77 -17.07 -12.63
CA LEU A 161 4.40 -15.95 -13.32
C LEU A 161 5.84 -16.34 -13.65
N PHE A 162 6.16 -16.39 -14.94
CA PHE A 162 7.53 -16.63 -15.38
C PHE A 162 8.28 -15.30 -15.51
N LEU A 163 9.05 -14.98 -14.48
CA LEU A 163 9.84 -13.76 -14.39
C LEU A 163 11.14 -13.94 -15.18
N VAL A 164 11.19 -13.38 -16.39
CA VAL A 164 12.33 -13.47 -17.29
C VAL A 164 13.42 -12.47 -16.87
N GLU A 165 14.69 -12.84 -17.06
CA GLU A 165 15.81 -11.91 -16.86
C GLU A 165 15.58 -10.55 -17.55
N GLY A 166 15.72 -9.46 -16.77
CA GLY A 166 15.57 -8.09 -17.25
C GLY A 166 14.13 -7.63 -17.47
N SER A 167 13.12 -8.45 -17.17
CA SER A 167 11.72 -8.09 -17.37
C SER A 167 11.19 -7.12 -16.30
N CYS A 168 10.08 -6.45 -16.65
CA CYS A 168 9.33 -5.57 -15.75
C CYS A 168 7.83 -5.85 -15.92
N HIS A 169 7.18 -6.29 -14.86
CA HIS A 169 5.76 -6.65 -14.84
C HIS A 169 4.99 -5.70 -13.92
N TYR A 170 3.71 -5.47 -14.22
CA TYR A 170 2.83 -4.62 -13.42
C TYR A 170 1.55 -5.36 -13.05
N LEU A 171 1.19 -5.32 -11.77
CA LEU A 171 -0.10 -5.78 -11.25
C LEU A 171 -0.86 -4.56 -10.76
N VAL A 172 -2.12 -4.40 -11.17
CA VAL A 172 -2.96 -3.27 -10.75
C VAL A 172 -4.22 -3.80 -10.07
N ILE A 173 -4.29 -3.64 -8.77
CA ILE A 173 -5.41 -4.13 -7.97
C ILE A 173 -6.36 -2.96 -7.74
N SER A 174 -7.64 -3.16 -8.03
CA SER A 174 -8.71 -2.19 -7.82
C SER A 174 -9.99 -2.93 -7.45
N GLN A 175 -10.88 -2.28 -6.70
CA GLN A 175 -12.24 -2.78 -6.48
C GLN A 175 -13.10 -2.53 -7.72
N ASP A 176 -12.99 -1.33 -8.29
CA ASP A 176 -13.76 -0.90 -9.45
C ASP A 176 -13.08 -1.17 -10.78
N ASN A 177 -13.87 -1.07 -11.86
CA ASN A 177 -13.38 -1.14 -13.23
C ASN A 177 -12.55 0.10 -13.59
N ILE A 178 -11.24 0.02 -13.36
CA ILE A 178 -10.29 1.04 -13.81
C ILE A 178 -10.07 0.99 -15.33
N PRO A 179 -9.74 2.12 -15.99
CA PRO A 179 -9.39 2.12 -17.41
C PRO A 179 -8.16 1.26 -17.68
N GLN A 180 -8.02 0.75 -18.91
CA GLN A 180 -6.79 0.10 -19.32
C GLN A 180 -5.65 1.12 -19.33
N LEU A 181 -4.63 0.88 -18.51
CA LEU A 181 -3.46 1.74 -18.40
C LEU A 181 -2.31 1.16 -19.22
N SER A 182 -1.69 1.99 -20.06
CA SER A 182 -0.42 1.66 -20.69
C SER A 182 0.72 1.65 -19.67
N ILE A 183 1.79 0.92 -19.98
CA ILE A 183 3.02 0.91 -19.16
C ILE A 183 3.54 2.33 -18.94
N LYS A 184 3.48 3.20 -19.95
CA LYS A 184 3.89 4.61 -19.83
C LYS A 184 3.04 5.34 -18.78
N GLN A 185 1.72 5.15 -18.79
CA GLN A 185 0.84 5.76 -17.78
C GLN A 185 1.16 5.26 -16.37
N LEU A 186 1.46 3.97 -16.20
CA LEU A 186 1.87 3.41 -14.91
C LEU A 186 3.18 4.02 -14.41
N GLN A 187 4.16 4.19 -15.29
CA GLN A 187 5.43 4.87 -14.99
C GLN A 187 5.22 6.34 -14.62
N ASP A 188 4.32 7.04 -15.32
CA ASP A 188 3.99 8.43 -15.02
C ASP A 188 3.28 8.55 -13.66
N LEU A 189 2.36 7.63 -13.34
CA LEU A 189 1.72 7.55 -12.02
C LEU A 189 2.72 7.27 -10.89
N GLU A 190 3.74 6.44 -11.13
CA GLU A 190 4.83 6.20 -10.17
C GLU A 190 5.59 7.51 -9.87
N LYS A 191 5.95 8.27 -10.92
CA LYS A 191 6.66 9.54 -10.79
C LYS A 191 5.83 10.61 -10.10
N ILE A 192 4.54 10.71 -10.43
CA ILE A 192 3.60 11.66 -9.80
C ILE A 192 3.48 11.34 -8.31
N THR A 193 3.27 10.07 -7.96
CA THR A 193 3.18 9.62 -6.55
C THR A 193 4.46 9.91 -5.78
N ASN A 194 5.62 9.62 -6.38
CA ASN A 194 6.90 9.93 -5.77
C ASN A 194 7.04 11.43 -5.49
N SER A 195 6.74 12.26 -6.48
CA SER A 195 6.83 13.73 -6.37
C SER A 195 5.86 14.26 -5.33
N PHE A 196 4.63 13.74 -5.29
CA PHE A 196 3.63 14.14 -4.29
C PHE A 196 4.14 13.96 -2.86
N TRP A 197 4.65 12.77 -2.53
CA TRP A 197 5.11 12.50 -1.17
C TRP A 197 6.40 13.25 -0.82
N SER A 198 7.39 13.22 -1.73
CA SER A 198 8.68 13.87 -1.50
C SER A 198 8.56 15.40 -1.41
N GLU A 199 7.71 16.02 -2.22
CA GLU A 199 7.41 17.45 -2.12
C GLU A 199 6.68 17.75 -0.80
N TRP A 200 5.65 16.98 -0.44
CA TRP A 200 4.91 17.21 0.82
C TRP A 200 5.81 17.15 2.06
N ILE A 201 6.67 16.13 2.15
CA ILE A 201 7.56 15.97 3.31
C ILE A 201 8.71 16.99 3.32
N SER A 202 9.09 17.54 2.16
CA SER A 202 10.11 18.58 2.08
C SER A 202 9.72 19.89 2.79
N TYR A 203 8.42 20.12 3.05
CA TYR A 203 7.93 21.26 3.82
C TYR A 203 8.10 21.10 5.34
N SER A 204 8.47 19.91 5.83
CA SER A 204 8.80 19.69 7.24
C SER A 204 9.98 20.58 7.65
N GLN A 205 9.79 21.38 8.69
CA GLN A 205 10.80 22.30 9.23
C GLN A 205 11.74 21.62 10.24
N TYR A 206 11.56 20.32 10.50
CA TYR A 206 12.40 19.58 11.45
C TYR A 206 13.80 19.31 10.89
N THR A 207 14.82 19.81 11.59
CA THR A 207 16.24 19.70 11.22
C THR A 207 17.09 18.89 12.21
N GLY A 208 16.47 18.27 13.20
CA GLY A 208 17.17 17.50 14.23
C GLY A 208 17.70 16.13 13.75
N ASN A 209 18.49 15.48 14.60
CA ASN A 209 19.21 14.24 14.27
C ASN A 209 18.29 13.03 13.94
N LEU A 210 17.02 13.07 14.35
CA LEU A 210 16.06 11.98 14.14
C LEU A 210 15.20 12.16 12.88
N LYS A 211 15.64 13.01 11.93
CA LYS A 211 14.82 13.44 10.79
C LYS A 211 14.22 12.27 10.01
N GLY A 212 14.99 11.21 9.76
CA GLY A 212 14.51 10.05 9.01
C GLY A 212 13.31 9.34 9.65
N ILE A 213 13.32 9.18 10.98
CA ILE A 213 12.21 8.53 11.70
C ILE A 213 11.02 9.49 11.80
N ILE A 214 11.27 10.77 12.09
CA ILE A 214 10.21 11.77 12.18
C ILE A 214 9.50 11.98 10.85
N ASP A 215 10.24 12.08 9.76
CA ASP A 215 9.67 12.23 8.42
C ASP A 215 8.85 11.00 8.03
N ARG A 216 9.32 9.80 8.40
CA ARG A 216 8.58 8.56 8.18
C ARG A 216 7.25 8.57 8.93
N SER A 217 7.26 8.97 10.21
CA SER A 217 6.05 9.11 11.02
C SER A 217 5.10 10.17 10.42
N ALA A 218 5.63 11.31 10.00
CA ALA A 218 4.84 12.39 9.40
C ALA A 218 4.14 11.93 8.11
N LEU A 219 4.84 11.21 7.24
CA LEU A 219 4.28 10.63 6.02
C LEU A 219 3.17 9.61 6.32
N THR A 220 3.31 8.79 7.36
CA THR A 220 2.25 7.88 7.82
C THR A 220 1.03 8.66 8.32
N LEU A 221 1.25 9.67 9.18
CA LEU A 221 0.17 10.51 9.69
C LEU A 221 -0.57 11.23 8.56
N LYS A 222 0.14 11.83 7.61
CA LYS A 222 -0.45 12.49 6.44
C LYS A 222 -1.30 11.54 5.60
N MET A 223 -0.83 10.32 5.40
CA MET A 223 -1.57 9.32 4.65
C MET A 223 -2.89 8.94 5.34
N LEU A 224 -2.93 8.95 6.68
CA LEU A 224 -4.16 8.70 7.46
C LEU A 224 -5.12 9.90 7.53
N ILE A 225 -4.77 11.04 6.92
CA ILE A 225 -5.70 12.16 6.72
C ILE A 225 -6.54 11.87 5.48
N HIS A 226 -7.81 11.56 5.69
CA HIS A 226 -8.77 11.28 4.63
C HIS A 226 -9.01 12.53 3.78
N ALA A 227 -8.47 12.55 2.56
CA ALA A 227 -8.43 13.73 1.71
C ALA A 227 -9.82 14.35 1.40
N PRO A 228 -10.89 13.57 1.19
CA PRO A 228 -12.23 14.13 0.94
C PRO A 228 -12.81 14.96 2.09
N THR A 229 -12.51 14.63 3.35
CA THR A 229 -13.16 15.23 4.52
C THR A 229 -12.21 15.90 5.52
N GLY A 230 -10.91 15.60 5.46
CA GLY A 230 -9.93 15.99 6.47
C GLY A 230 -9.98 15.16 7.76
N ALA A 231 -10.85 14.16 7.85
CA ALA A 231 -10.91 13.26 9.00
C ALA A 231 -9.57 12.52 9.16
N ILE A 232 -9.11 12.32 10.40
CA ILE A 232 -7.82 11.69 10.70
C ILE A 232 -8.08 10.35 11.36
N MET A 233 -7.71 9.27 10.68
CA MET A 233 -7.93 7.91 11.19
C MET A 233 -6.97 7.59 12.33
N ALA A 234 -7.44 6.89 13.36
CA ALA A 234 -6.55 6.49 14.46
C ALA A 234 -5.52 5.45 14.01
N ALA A 235 -5.94 4.48 13.19
CA ALA A 235 -5.07 3.49 12.58
C ALA A 235 -5.68 2.96 11.27
N PRO A 236 -4.87 2.35 10.38
CA PRO A 236 -5.33 1.77 9.11
C PRO A 236 -6.03 0.41 9.28
N THR A 237 -6.01 -0.17 10.48
CA THR A 237 -6.53 -1.51 10.80
C THR A 237 -7.78 -1.43 11.66
N THR A 238 -8.68 -2.39 11.48
CA THR A 238 -9.83 -2.61 12.38
C THR A 238 -9.58 -3.81 13.29
N SER A 239 -10.22 -3.83 14.44
CA SER A 239 -10.52 -5.03 15.24
C SER A 239 -9.33 -5.90 15.65
N LEU A 240 -8.10 -5.41 15.47
CA LEU A 240 -6.88 -6.04 15.96
C LEU A 240 -6.68 -5.63 17.43
N PRO A 241 -6.74 -6.58 18.38
CA PRO A 241 -6.43 -6.26 19.75
C PRO A 241 -4.94 -5.95 19.91
N GLU A 242 -4.60 -5.05 20.85
CA GLU A 242 -3.21 -4.70 21.17
C GLU A 242 -2.36 -5.94 21.52
N ASN A 243 -3.00 -7.01 22.02
CA ASN A 243 -2.40 -8.31 22.29
C ASN A 243 -3.32 -9.42 21.77
N PHE A 244 -2.76 -10.52 21.26
CA PHE A 244 -3.53 -11.70 20.86
C PHE A 244 -4.45 -12.18 22.00
N GLY A 245 -5.74 -12.37 21.69
CA GLY A 245 -6.77 -12.73 22.67
C GLY A 245 -7.26 -11.57 23.56
N GLY A 246 -6.79 -10.34 23.34
CA GLY A 246 -7.24 -9.15 24.07
C GLY A 246 -8.67 -8.72 23.72
N GLN A 247 -9.33 -8.03 24.65
CA GLN A 247 -10.73 -7.60 24.51
C GLN A 247 -10.91 -6.26 23.76
N ARG A 248 -9.81 -5.55 23.45
CA ARG A 248 -9.84 -4.22 22.80
C ARG A 248 -9.83 -4.35 21.27
N ASN A 249 -10.88 -4.93 20.71
CA ASN A 249 -11.05 -5.17 19.27
C ASN A 249 -11.80 -4.01 18.57
N TRP A 250 -11.41 -2.77 18.85
CA TRP A 250 -12.07 -1.60 18.25
C TRP A 250 -11.72 -1.43 16.77
N ASP A 251 -12.64 -0.85 16.01
CA ASP A 251 -12.32 -0.37 14.67
C ASP A 251 -11.56 0.97 14.75
N TYR A 252 -10.25 0.94 14.56
CA TYR A 252 -9.40 2.13 14.60
C TYR A 252 -9.40 2.93 13.28
N ARG A 253 -10.14 2.48 12.27
CA ARG A 253 -10.28 3.18 10.98
C ARG A 253 -11.24 4.37 11.06
N TYR A 254 -11.74 4.68 12.25
CA TYR A 254 -12.56 5.86 12.52
C TYR A 254 -11.73 7.01 13.07
N SER A 255 -12.26 8.22 12.95
CA SER A 255 -11.65 9.42 13.52
C SER A 255 -12.05 9.56 14.98
N TRP A 256 -11.06 9.55 15.88
CA TRP A 256 -11.23 9.84 17.30
C TRP A 256 -10.64 11.21 17.60
N ILE A 257 -11.42 12.08 18.27
CA ILE A 257 -11.03 13.48 18.54
C ILE A 257 -9.64 13.56 19.17
N ARG A 258 -9.36 12.70 20.17
CA ARG A 258 -8.08 12.65 20.86
C ARG A 258 -6.91 12.40 19.89
N ASP A 259 -7.05 11.38 19.05
CA ASP A 259 -6.03 10.92 18.10
C ASP A 259 -5.82 11.97 16.98
N SER A 260 -6.92 12.60 16.50
CA SER A 260 -6.85 13.72 15.57
C SER A 260 -6.10 14.93 16.17
N VAL A 261 -6.38 15.28 17.44
CA VAL A 261 -5.70 16.39 18.13
C VAL A 261 -4.19 16.14 18.24
N PHE A 262 -3.77 14.94 18.63
CA PHE A 262 -2.34 14.61 18.70
C PHE A 262 -1.66 14.63 17.33
N THR A 263 -2.35 14.16 16.29
CA THR A 263 -1.83 14.21 14.91
C THR A 263 -1.63 15.66 14.45
N LEU A 264 -2.62 16.52 14.66
CA LEU A 264 -2.53 17.94 14.31
C LEU A 264 -1.44 18.66 15.10
N TYR A 265 -1.30 18.36 16.39
CA TYR A 265 -0.23 18.90 17.22
C TYR A 265 1.14 18.49 16.66
N ALA A 266 1.36 17.20 16.41
CA ALA A 266 2.61 16.69 15.85
C ALA A 266 2.94 17.36 14.51
N LEU A 267 1.99 17.44 13.57
CA LEU A 267 2.20 18.09 12.28
C LEU A 267 2.46 19.60 12.42
N GLY A 268 1.80 20.27 13.38
CA GLY A 268 2.06 21.68 13.70
C GLY A 268 3.49 21.93 14.18
N TYR A 269 4.06 21.04 15.01
CA TYR A 269 5.48 21.11 15.41
C TYR A 269 6.46 20.91 14.24
N LEU A 270 6.02 20.21 13.18
CA LEU A 270 6.80 20.05 11.96
C LEU A 270 6.62 21.23 10.99
N GLY A 271 5.82 22.23 11.34
CA GLY A 271 5.61 23.44 10.53
C GLY A 271 4.47 23.34 9.52
N TYR A 272 3.61 22.32 9.60
CA TYR A 272 2.42 22.23 8.75
C TYR A 272 1.27 23.05 9.38
N SER A 273 0.81 24.09 8.69
CA SER A 273 -0.20 25.04 9.22
C SER A 273 -1.55 25.09 8.48
N GLY A 274 -1.79 24.15 7.55
CA GLY A 274 -3.01 24.10 6.73
C GLY A 274 -2.87 24.81 5.39
#